data_AF-A0A8C2H8B1-F1
#
_entry.id   AF-A0A8C2H8B1-F1
#
_cell.length_a   1.000
_cell.length_b   1.000
_cell.length_c   1.000
_cell.angle_alpha   90.00
_cell.angle_beta   90.00
_cell.angle_gamma   90.00
#
_symmetry.space_group_name_H-M   'P 1'
#
loop_
_entity.id
_entity.type
_entity.pdbx_description
1 polymer ?
#
loop_
_entity_poly.entity_id
_entity_poly.type
_entity_poly.pdbx_seq_one_letter_code
_entity_poly.pdbx_strand_id
1 'polypeptide(L)'
;MKVFCSLWLLLSLVKLSPAPPASQDPPFACRGAGDPAPPQPETPEDMASSGDLEPTHYPARRAATVALHQLNTRHGSPHRLFALQEVHKASAEDVAAGGRKYSLDFSVTDWASGSAGPALRCSAEVMFPGTERSSPDVQLRCEALQQINSTAQDHAFYQKYIAPESAVSAQHIPDSYGNVSEEMQPFWRLARVAASFIMLRESSENTEFNMAKVASVTQQESSEKQLMLEFVVLLHDLPSQVTHKHNSSHGACVCVCVSVC
;
A
#
# COMPACT_ATOMS: atom_id res chain seq x y z
N MET A 1 -40.62 8.59 6.76
CA MET A 1 -39.77 9.27 7.76
C MET A 1 -38.33 9.10 7.31
N LYS A 2 -37.66 10.19 6.93
CA LYS A 2 -36.25 10.21 6.51
C LYS A 2 -35.43 10.52 7.76
N VAL A 3 -34.53 9.64 8.15
CA VAL A 3 -33.56 9.91 9.22
C VAL A 3 -32.23 10.21 8.54
N PHE A 4 -31.81 11.47 8.63
CA PHE A 4 -30.47 11.92 8.27
C PHE A 4 -29.53 11.52 9.41
N CYS A 5 -28.49 10.74 9.11
CA CYS A 5 -27.37 10.53 10.02
C CYS A 5 -26.25 11.48 9.61
N SER A 6 -26.13 12.61 10.31
CA SER A 6 -25.08 13.59 10.10
C SER A 6 -23.78 13.09 10.73
N LEU A 7 -22.77 12.82 9.90
CA LEU A 7 -21.42 12.47 10.33
C LEU A 7 -20.69 13.75 10.77
N TRP A 8 -20.33 13.85 12.05
CA TRP A 8 -19.42 14.89 12.54
C TRP A 8 -17.97 14.41 12.38
N LEU A 9 -17.16 15.15 11.63
CA LEU A 9 -15.72 14.93 11.52
C LEU A 9 -15.02 15.83 12.54
N LEU A 10 -14.48 15.26 13.61
CA LEU A 10 -13.57 15.96 14.50
C LEU A 10 -12.16 15.92 13.91
N LEU A 11 -11.65 17.07 13.45
CA LEU A 11 -10.23 17.24 13.15
C LEU A 11 -9.44 17.09 14.46
N SER A 12 -8.74 15.97 14.62
CA SER A 12 -7.71 15.84 15.65
C SER A 12 -6.35 16.17 15.04
N LEU A 13 -5.65 17.11 15.68
CA LEU A 13 -4.29 17.52 15.38
C LEU A 13 -3.33 16.31 15.42
N VAL A 14 -2.66 16.06 14.31
CA VAL A 14 -1.54 15.11 14.22
C VAL A 14 -0.40 15.65 15.10
N LYS A 15 -0.09 14.98 16.21
CA LYS A 15 1.18 15.21 16.91
C LYS A 15 2.25 14.33 16.27
N LEU A 16 3.11 14.93 15.45
CA LEU A 16 4.41 14.36 15.10
C LEU A 16 5.27 14.36 16.37
N SER A 17 5.62 13.18 16.87
CA SER A 17 6.64 13.06 17.91
C SER A 17 7.97 12.70 17.24
N PRO A 18 9.09 13.41 17.51
CA PRO A 18 10.38 13.05 16.96
C PRO A 18 10.88 11.73 17.56
N ALA A 19 11.48 10.90 16.71
CA ALA A 19 12.14 9.66 17.11
C ALA A 19 13.44 9.94 17.88
N PRO A 20 13.84 9.06 18.83
CA PRO A 20 15.11 9.20 19.53
C PRO A 20 16.31 8.96 18.59
N PRO A 21 17.49 9.54 18.88
CA PRO A 21 18.66 9.43 18.02
C PRO A 21 19.21 7.99 17.98
N ALA A 22 19.63 7.57 16.78
CA ALA A 22 20.26 6.29 16.52
C ALA A 22 21.59 6.15 17.30
N SER A 23 21.79 5.01 17.93
CA SER A 23 23.05 4.60 18.55
C SER A 23 24.12 4.38 17.48
N GLN A 24 25.29 4.98 17.69
CA GLN A 24 26.46 4.83 16.82
C GLN A 24 27.21 3.54 17.18
N ASP A 25 27.09 2.51 16.35
CA ASP A 25 28.03 1.39 16.32
C ASP A 25 29.05 1.59 15.18
N PRO A 26 30.32 1.15 15.35
CA PRO A 26 31.40 1.45 14.42
C PRO A 26 31.27 0.68 13.10
N PRO A 27 31.82 1.21 11.99
CA PRO A 27 31.60 0.65 10.67
C PRO A 27 32.42 -0.64 10.46
N PHE A 28 31.72 -1.72 10.12
CA PHE A 28 32.35 -2.89 9.52
C PHE A 28 32.75 -2.55 8.08
N ALA A 29 34.06 -2.59 7.81
CA ALA A 29 34.62 -2.39 6.49
C ALA A 29 34.40 -3.64 5.61
N CYS A 30 33.50 -3.55 4.64
CA CYS A 30 33.39 -4.53 3.56
C CYS A 30 34.25 -4.10 2.37
N ARG A 31 35.17 -4.97 1.94
CA ARG A 31 36.01 -4.81 0.74
C ARG A 31 35.20 -5.11 -0.53
N GLY A 32 35.12 -4.11 -1.41
CA GLY A 32 35.16 -4.18 -2.87
C GLY A 32 34.39 -5.29 -3.61
N ALA A 33 33.19 -4.94 -4.06
CA ALA A 33 32.66 -5.33 -5.37
C ALA A 33 32.15 -4.04 -6.02
N GLY A 34 32.49 -3.79 -7.30
CA GLY A 34 32.36 -2.48 -7.95
C GLY A 34 31.03 -1.77 -7.67
N ASP A 35 31.13 -0.56 -7.13
CA ASP A 35 29.98 0.26 -6.77
C ASP A 35 29.13 0.51 -8.03
N PRO A 36 27.83 0.15 -8.03
CA PRO A 36 26.92 0.68 -9.03
C PRO A 36 26.90 2.21 -8.90
N ALA A 37 26.86 2.89 -10.04
CA ALA A 37 26.89 4.34 -10.10
C ALA A 37 25.84 4.93 -9.12
N PRO A 38 26.19 6.01 -8.38
CA PRO A 38 25.24 6.68 -7.51
C PRO A 38 23.98 7.07 -8.32
N PRO A 39 22.77 6.93 -7.75
CA PRO A 39 21.58 7.45 -8.40
C PRO A 39 21.81 8.92 -8.72
N GLN A 40 21.65 9.28 -10.00
CA GLN A 40 21.85 10.65 -10.44
C GLN A 40 20.82 11.56 -9.75
N PRO A 41 21.19 12.79 -9.36
CA PRO A 41 20.24 13.75 -8.83
C PRO A 41 19.15 14.00 -9.89
N GLU A 42 17.89 13.80 -9.50
CA GLU A 42 16.72 14.03 -10.37
C GLU A 42 16.72 15.48 -10.86
N THR A 43 16.64 15.71 -12.17
CA THR A 43 16.46 17.07 -12.69
C THR A 43 14.95 17.39 -12.75
N PRO A 44 14.54 18.65 -12.52
CA PRO A 44 13.15 19.06 -12.69
C PRO A 44 12.59 18.80 -14.10
N GLU A 45 13.46 18.66 -15.10
CA GLU A 45 13.11 18.40 -16.50
C GLU A 45 12.62 16.96 -16.70
N ASP A 46 13.20 15.99 -15.99
CA ASP A 46 12.79 14.58 -16.02
C ASP A 46 11.39 14.37 -15.40
N MET A 47 11.00 15.25 -14.47
CA MET A 47 9.66 15.28 -13.86
C MET A 47 8.63 15.90 -14.80
N ALA A 48 9.02 16.78 -15.73
CA ALA A 48 8.13 17.70 -16.43
C ALA A 48 7.72 17.26 -17.86
N SER A 49 8.16 16.08 -18.31
CA SER A 49 7.85 15.59 -19.67
C SER A 49 6.38 15.17 -19.81
N SER A 50 5.55 15.99 -20.45
CA SER A 50 4.23 15.59 -20.95
C SER A 50 4.37 14.83 -22.29
N GLY A 51 3.55 13.80 -22.50
CA GLY A 51 3.63 12.87 -23.63
C GLY A 51 3.94 11.44 -23.20
N ASP A 52 4.50 10.66 -24.13
CA ASP A 52 4.92 9.28 -23.86
C ASP A 52 6.07 9.25 -22.86
N LEU A 53 5.96 8.38 -21.85
CA LEU A 53 6.95 8.20 -20.81
C LEU A 53 7.69 6.87 -21.01
N GLU A 54 8.97 6.88 -20.67
CA GLU A 54 9.76 5.65 -20.56
C GLU A 54 9.18 4.77 -19.43
N PRO A 55 8.70 3.55 -19.71
CA PRO A 55 7.97 2.74 -18.72
C PRO A 55 8.77 2.38 -17.46
N THR A 56 10.10 2.30 -17.60
CA THR A 56 11.01 2.00 -16.48
C THR A 56 11.35 3.22 -15.63
N HIS A 57 10.99 4.41 -16.09
CA HIS A 57 11.31 5.67 -15.44
C HIS A 57 10.38 5.94 -14.24
N TYR A 58 10.85 6.74 -13.28
CA TYR A 58 10.18 6.90 -12.00
C TYR A 58 8.74 7.46 -12.08
N PRO A 59 8.35 8.39 -12.97
CA PRO A 59 6.97 8.90 -13.00
C PRO A 59 5.99 7.79 -13.37
N ALA A 60 6.34 6.98 -14.38
CA ALA A 60 5.56 5.83 -14.82
C ALA A 60 5.41 4.80 -13.69
N ARG A 61 6.52 4.47 -13.01
CA ARG A 61 6.52 3.50 -11.90
C ARG A 61 5.75 3.99 -10.68
N ARG A 62 5.90 5.26 -10.30
CA ARG A 62 5.17 5.89 -9.18
C ARG A 62 3.67 5.89 -9.45
N ALA A 63 3.24 6.33 -10.63
CA ALA A 63 1.83 6.32 -11.01
C ALA A 63 1.26 4.88 -11.05
N ALA A 64 2.00 3.90 -11.57
CA ALA A 64 1.59 2.49 -11.54
C ALA A 64 1.50 1.93 -10.11
N THR A 65 2.36 2.38 -9.20
CA THR A 65 2.32 2.01 -7.78
C THR A 65 1.07 2.56 -7.10
N VAL A 66 0.65 3.79 -7.43
CA VAL A 66 -0.64 4.35 -6.97
C VAL A 66 -1.82 3.52 -7.49
N ALA A 67 -1.80 3.12 -8.77
CA ALA A 67 -2.82 2.24 -9.32
C ALA A 67 -2.85 0.85 -8.62
N LEU A 68 -1.68 0.32 -8.26
CA LEU A 68 -1.56 -0.91 -7.46
C LEU A 68 -2.17 -0.74 -6.05
N HIS A 69 -1.96 0.40 -5.40
CA HIS A 69 -2.56 0.68 -4.09
C HIS A 69 -4.08 0.65 -4.19
N GLN A 70 -4.67 1.29 -5.20
CA GLN A 70 -6.12 1.21 -5.46
C GLN A 70 -6.60 -0.22 -5.69
N LEU A 71 -5.84 -1.03 -6.45
CA LEU A 71 -6.15 -2.44 -6.69
C LEU A 71 -6.23 -3.22 -5.38
N ASN A 72 -5.20 -3.09 -4.54
CA ASN A 72 -5.09 -3.77 -3.25
C ASN A 72 -6.15 -3.28 -2.26
N THR A 73 -6.46 -1.99 -2.24
CA THR A 73 -7.54 -1.44 -1.40
C THR A 73 -8.91 -2.01 -1.76
N ARG A 74 -9.20 -2.19 -3.06
CA ARG A 74 -10.51 -2.68 -3.50
C ARG A 74 -10.66 -4.19 -3.50
N HIS A 75 -9.58 -4.92 -3.78
CA HIS A 75 -9.63 -6.35 -4.06
C HIS A 75 -8.68 -7.20 -3.22
N GLY A 76 -7.90 -6.58 -2.32
CA GLY A 76 -6.98 -7.29 -1.44
C GLY A 76 -7.69 -7.99 -0.28
N SER A 77 -7.08 -9.06 0.20
CA SER A 77 -7.55 -9.86 1.34
C SER A 77 -6.37 -10.56 2.04
N PRO A 78 -6.60 -11.26 3.16
CA PRO A 78 -5.55 -12.05 3.82
C PRO A 78 -4.92 -13.12 2.92
N HIS A 79 -5.56 -13.56 1.83
CA HIS A 79 -5.02 -14.54 0.86
C HIS A 79 -4.99 -14.02 -0.58
N ARG A 80 -5.09 -12.70 -0.76
CA ARG A 80 -5.03 -12.07 -2.08
C ARG A 80 -4.33 -10.72 -1.98
N LEU A 81 -3.17 -10.59 -2.59
CA LEU A 81 -2.42 -9.34 -2.58
C LEU A 81 -1.61 -9.22 -3.85
N PHE A 82 -1.71 -8.07 -4.50
CA PHE A 82 -1.08 -7.83 -5.78
C PHE A 82 0.27 -7.12 -5.62
N ALA A 83 1.21 -7.45 -6.50
CA ALA A 83 2.47 -6.75 -6.67
C ALA A 83 2.63 -6.29 -8.12
N LEU A 84 3.15 -5.08 -8.31
CA LEU A 84 3.52 -4.57 -9.64
C LEU A 84 4.66 -5.43 -10.19
N GLN A 85 4.48 -5.94 -11.40
CA GLN A 85 5.49 -6.72 -12.10
C GLN A 85 6.25 -5.85 -13.09
N GLU A 86 5.53 -5.23 -14.02
CA GLU A 86 6.12 -4.42 -15.09
C GLU A 86 5.14 -3.36 -15.57
N VAL A 87 5.66 -2.16 -15.89
CA VAL A 87 4.92 -1.15 -16.66
C VAL A 87 5.28 -1.32 -18.12
N HIS A 88 4.29 -1.46 -18.98
CA HIS A 88 4.49 -1.72 -20.40
C HIS A 88 4.35 -0.45 -21.24
N LYS A 89 3.44 0.45 -20.85
CA LYS A 89 3.26 1.77 -21.46
C LYS A 89 2.85 2.77 -20.40
N ALA A 90 3.33 3.99 -20.55
CA ALA A 90 2.93 5.11 -19.73
C ALA A 90 2.93 6.39 -20.57
N SER A 91 1.98 7.27 -20.31
CA SER A 91 2.00 8.65 -20.78
C SER A 91 1.49 9.58 -19.70
N ALA A 92 1.89 10.85 -19.76
CA ALA A 92 1.42 11.88 -18.86
C ALA A 92 0.91 13.10 -19.62
N GLU A 93 -0.14 13.73 -19.11
CA GLU A 93 -0.69 14.98 -19.61
C GLU A 93 -1.02 15.93 -18.46
N ASP A 94 -0.70 17.21 -18.67
CA ASP A 94 -1.10 18.27 -17.76
C ASP A 94 -2.61 18.51 -17.91
N VAL A 95 -3.32 18.58 -16.78
CA VAL A 95 -4.76 18.85 -16.75
C VAL A 95 -5.04 20.21 -16.11
N ALA A 96 -6.27 20.70 -16.29
CA ALA A 96 -6.69 21.98 -15.72
C ALA A 96 -6.48 22.03 -14.20
N ALA A 97 -6.30 23.24 -13.65
CA ALA A 97 -6.00 23.49 -12.25
C ALA A 97 -4.64 22.92 -11.75
N GLY A 98 -3.70 22.69 -12.67
CA GLY A 98 -2.31 22.33 -12.35
C GLY A 98 -2.13 20.88 -11.90
N GLY A 99 -3.13 20.03 -12.10
CA GLY A 99 -3.00 18.59 -11.89
C GLY A 99 -2.35 17.90 -13.08
N ARG A 100 -2.08 16.60 -12.91
CA ARG A 100 -1.50 15.77 -13.96
C ARG A 100 -2.15 14.41 -14.03
N LYS A 101 -2.45 13.95 -15.24
CA LYS A 101 -3.05 12.63 -15.48
C LYS A 101 -2.04 11.72 -16.14
N TYR A 102 -1.97 10.49 -15.64
CA TYR A 102 -1.14 9.41 -16.17
C TYR A 102 -2.04 8.32 -16.75
N SER A 103 -1.75 7.90 -17.98
CA SER A 103 -2.40 6.75 -18.62
C SER A 103 -1.40 5.60 -18.69
N LEU A 104 -1.78 4.43 -18.15
CA LEU A 104 -0.86 3.34 -17.87
C LEU A 104 -1.39 2.01 -18.42
N ASP A 105 -0.50 1.22 -19.00
CA ASP A 105 -0.67 -0.22 -19.21
C ASP A 105 0.41 -0.97 -18.44
N PHE A 106 0.03 -1.86 -17.53
CA PHE A 106 0.96 -2.55 -16.64
C PHE A 106 0.51 -3.99 -16.36
N SER A 107 1.37 -4.76 -15.72
CA SER A 107 1.09 -6.11 -15.24
C SER A 107 1.29 -6.21 -13.74
N VAL A 108 0.43 -7.00 -13.12
CA VAL A 108 0.53 -7.35 -11.70
C VAL A 108 0.55 -8.85 -11.51
N THR A 109 1.15 -9.30 -10.42
CA THR A 109 1.12 -10.72 -10.02
C THR A 109 0.36 -10.86 -8.70
N ASP A 110 -0.33 -11.99 -8.53
CA ASP A 110 -0.83 -12.38 -7.22
C ASP A 110 0.34 -12.88 -6.38
N TRP A 111 0.74 -12.08 -5.40
CA TRP A 111 1.85 -12.38 -4.51
C TRP A 111 1.47 -13.38 -3.41
N ALA A 112 0.17 -13.55 -3.14
CA ALA A 112 -0.28 -14.41 -2.05
C ALA A 112 -0.23 -15.91 -2.39
N SER A 113 -0.23 -16.29 -3.67
CA SER A 113 -0.24 -17.69 -4.13
C SER A 113 1.13 -18.39 -4.14
N GLY A 114 2.20 -17.72 -3.70
CA GLY A 114 3.52 -18.33 -3.41
C GLY A 114 4.37 -18.68 -4.63
N SER A 115 3.76 -18.95 -5.78
CA SER A 115 4.42 -18.87 -7.10
C SER A 115 4.06 -17.53 -7.74
N ALA A 116 4.97 -16.96 -8.54
CA ALA A 116 4.62 -15.84 -9.40
C ALA A 116 3.54 -16.34 -10.38
N GLY A 117 2.27 -16.19 -9.99
CA GLY A 117 1.13 -16.54 -10.80
C GLY A 117 1.18 -15.81 -12.15
N PRO A 118 0.35 -16.20 -13.13
CA PRO A 118 0.33 -15.53 -14.41
C PRO A 118 0.11 -14.02 -14.22
N ALA A 119 0.91 -13.23 -14.93
CA ALA A 119 0.81 -11.79 -14.98
C ALA A 119 -0.62 -11.37 -15.40
N LEU A 120 -1.30 -10.57 -14.58
CA LEU A 120 -2.58 -9.98 -14.92
C LEU A 120 -2.34 -8.63 -15.56
N ARG A 121 -2.83 -8.46 -16.79
CA ARG A 121 -2.79 -7.17 -17.47
C ARG A 121 -3.82 -6.20 -16.88
N CYS A 122 -3.36 -4.99 -16.61
CA CYS A 122 -4.13 -3.89 -16.11
C CYS A 122 -3.91 -2.64 -16.96
N SER A 123 -4.94 -1.81 -17.04
CA SER A 123 -4.86 -0.43 -17.50
C SER A 123 -5.42 0.51 -16.44
N ALA A 124 -4.82 1.68 -16.31
CA ALA A 124 -5.27 2.69 -15.36
C ALA A 124 -5.12 4.11 -15.87
N GLU A 125 -6.01 4.97 -15.40
CA GLU A 125 -5.84 6.43 -15.41
C GLU A 125 -5.65 6.90 -13.97
N VAL A 126 -4.55 7.58 -13.69
CA VAL A 126 -4.21 8.13 -12.37
C VAL A 126 -4.13 9.65 -12.48
N MET A 127 -5.00 10.36 -11.78
CA MET A 127 -5.02 11.82 -11.75
C MET A 127 -4.47 12.32 -10.43
N PHE A 128 -3.31 12.97 -10.47
CA PHE A 128 -2.77 13.73 -9.36
C PHE A 128 -3.35 15.15 -9.41
N PRO A 129 -3.98 15.63 -8.33
CA PRO A 129 -4.54 16.98 -8.29
C PRO A 129 -3.44 18.03 -8.11
N GLY A 130 -3.60 19.20 -8.72
CA GLY A 130 -2.64 20.30 -8.66
C GLY A 130 -2.63 21.10 -7.36
N THR A 131 -3.62 20.86 -6.49
CA THR A 131 -3.68 21.45 -5.16
C THR A 131 -3.07 20.51 -4.13
N GLU A 132 -2.16 21.03 -3.30
CA GLU A 132 -1.61 20.28 -2.18
C GLU A 132 -2.75 19.75 -1.28
N ARG A 133 -2.65 18.46 -0.91
CA ARG A 133 -3.52 17.74 0.06
C ARG A 133 -4.80 17.08 -0.46
N SER A 134 -4.90 16.82 -1.76
CA SER A 134 -5.97 15.96 -2.29
C SER A 134 -5.41 14.62 -2.76
N SER A 135 -6.12 13.54 -2.42
CA SER A 135 -5.75 12.19 -2.83
C SER A 135 -5.87 12.01 -4.34
N PRO A 136 -5.03 11.17 -4.97
CA PRO A 136 -5.15 10.85 -6.38
C PRO A 136 -6.50 10.19 -6.70
N ASP A 137 -7.09 10.54 -7.84
CA ASP A 137 -8.20 9.77 -8.41
C ASP A 137 -7.66 8.66 -9.32
N VAL A 138 -8.26 7.48 -9.22
CA VAL A 138 -7.75 6.29 -9.92
C VAL A 138 -8.91 5.52 -10.55
N GLN A 139 -8.90 5.46 -11.88
CA GLN A 139 -9.72 4.56 -12.67
C GLN A 139 -8.87 3.37 -13.07
N LEU A 140 -9.28 2.17 -12.66
CA LEU A 140 -8.49 0.96 -12.83
C LEU A 140 -9.34 -0.14 -13.47
N ARG A 141 -8.76 -0.82 -14.45
CA ARG A 141 -9.31 -2.03 -15.05
C ARG A 141 -8.22 -3.09 -15.13
N CYS A 142 -8.48 -4.27 -14.59
CA CYS A 142 -7.60 -5.42 -14.75
C CYS A 142 -8.39 -6.59 -15.32
N GLU A 143 -7.82 -7.25 -16.31
CA GLU A 143 -8.42 -8.43 -16.93
C GLU A 143 -8.33 -9.63 -15.98
N ALA A 144 -9.28 -10.56 -16.08
CA ALA A 144 -9.26 -11.83 -15.35
C ALA A 144 -9.17 -11.75 -13.80
N LEU A 145 -9.43 -10.59 -13.17
CA LEU A 145 -9.45 -10.48 -11.70
C LEU A 145 -10.37 -11.50 -11.03
N GLN A 146 -11.49 -11.85 -11.65
CA GLN A 146 -12.46 -12.81 -11.10
C GLN A 146 -11.91 -14.25 -11.05
N GLN A 147 -10.84 -14.55 -11.79
CA GLN A 147 -10.22 -15.87 -11.80
C GLN A 147 -9.34 -16.10 -10.57
N ILE A 148 -8.90 -15.03 -9.89
CA ILE A 148 -8.21 -15.14 -8.61
C ILE A 148 -9.25 -15.22 -7.51
N ASN A 149 -9.49 -16.42 -6.99
CA ASN A 149 -10.46 -16.68 -5.95
C ASN A 149 -9.76 -17.09 -4.65
N SER A 150 -9.89 -16.25 -3.62
CA SER A 150 -9.40 -16.47 -2.26
C SER A 150 -10.52 -16.69 -1.25
N THR A 151 -11.78 -16.76 -1.71
CA THR A 151 -12.99 -16.72 -0.85
C THR A 151 -12.99 -17.81 0.21
N ALA A 152 -12.62 -19.04 -0.16
CA ALA A 152 -12.62 -20.17 0.78
C ALA A 152 -11.54 -20.00 1.87
N GLN A 153 -10.35 -19.56 1.49
CA GLN A 153 -9.23 -19.31 2.40
C GLN A 153 -9.52 -18.12 3.33
N ASP A 154 -10.09 -17.05 2.79
CA ASP A 154 -10.47 -15.86 3.55
C ASP A 154 -11.61 -16.17 4.53
N HIS A 155 -12.59 -16.99 4.12
CA HIS A 155 -13.64 -17.46 5.03
C HIS A 155 -13.06 -18.36 6.13
N ALA A 156 -12.16 -19.29 5.81
CA ALA A 156 -11.50 -20.12 6.81
C ALA A 156 -10.68 -19.29 7.82
N PHE A 157 -9.97 -18.27 7.33
CA PHE A 157 -9.26 -17.31 8.17
C PHE A 157 -10.21 -16.56 9.10
N TYR A 158 -11.31 -16.03 8.58
CA TYR A 158 -12.32 -15.35 9.39
C TYR A 158 -12.90 -16.28 10.48
N GLN A 159 -13.29 -17.51 10.12
CA GLN A 159 -13.83 -18.47 11.09
C GLN A 159 -12.82 -18.83 12.18
N LYS A 160 -11.52 -18.89 11.85
CA LYS A 160 -10.46 -19.15 12.83
C LYS A 160 -10.36 -18.02 13.86
N TYR A 161 -10.36 -16.76 13.41
CA TYR A 161 -10.00 -15.61 14.26
C TYR A 161 -11.19 -14.83 14.83
N ILE A 162 -12.42 -15.10 14.40
CA ILE A 162 -13.61 -14.48 15.01
C ILE A 162 -13.86 -14.98 16.44
N ALA A 163 -13.34 -16.17 16.79
CA ALA A 163 -13.49 -16.76 18.11
C ALA A 163 -12.52 -16.12 19.13
N PRO A 164 -12.96 -15.72 20.34
CA PRO A 164 -12.12 -15.01 21.31
C PRO A 164 -10.85 -15.76 21.74
N GLU A 165 -10.89 -17.08 21.80
CA GLU A 165 -9.76 -17.94 22.14
C GLU A 165 -8.63 -17.92 21.11
N SER A 166 -8.92 -17.45 19.90
CA SER A 166 -7.97 -17.29 18.81
C SER A 166 -7.45 -15.86 18.69
N ALA A 167 -7.66 -15.02 19.69
CA ALA A 167 -7.29 -13.60 19.63
C ALA A 167 -5.80 -13.42 19.27
N VAL A 168 -5.53 -12.59 18.26
CA VAL A 168 -4.17 -12.32 17.81
C VAL A 168 -3.58 -11.09 18.48
N SER A 169 -2.33 -11.20 18.93
CA SER A 169 -1.46 -10.06 19.22
C SER A 169 -0.03 -10.40 18.80
N ALA A 170 0.56 -9.56 17.97
CA ALA A 170 1.92 -9.76 17.47
C ALA A 170 2.61 -8.43 17.20
N GLN A 171 3.94 -8.47 17.17
CA GLN A 171 4.77 -7.30 16.93
C GLN A 171 5.89 -7.64 15.96
N HIS A 172 6.42 -6.60 15.30
CA HIS A 172 7.59 -6.70 14.45
C HIS A 172 7.47 -7.75 13.33
N ILE A 173 6.51 -7.55 12.43
CA ILE A 173 6.30 -8.42 11.25
C ILE A 173 6.63 -7.62 9.98
N PRO A 174 7.63 -7.98 9.17
CA PRO A 174 8.62 -9.03 9.40
C PRO A 174 9.55 -8.71 10.56
N ASP A 175 10.25 -9.73 11.05
CA ASP A 175 11.29 -9.57 12.06
C ASP A 175 12.50 -8.78 11.49
N SER A 176 13.54 -8.56 12.30
CA SER A 176 14.75 -7.83 11.85
C SER A 176 15.52 -8.52 10.73
N TYR A 177 15.23 -9.79 10.45
CA TYR A 177 15.86 -10.59 9.41
C TYR A 177 14.97 -10.74 8.17
N GLY A 178 13.79 -10.11 8.16
CA GLY A 178 12.85 -10.18 7.04
C GLY A 178 11.93 -11.39 7.07
N ASN A 179 11.91 -12.17 8.17
CA ASN A 179 11.08 -13.37 8.25
C ASN A 179 9.65 -13.05 8.69
N VAL A 180 8.70 -13.77 8.09
CA VAL A 180 7.29 -13.80 8.50
C VAL A 180 6.89 -15.26 8.64
N SER A 181 6.46 -15.67 9.84
CA SER A 181 5.99 -17.04 10.08
C SER A 181 4.73 -17.34 9.25
N GLU A 182 4.50 -18.60 8.91
CA GLU A 182 3.33 -19.01 8.10
C GLU A 182 2.00 -18.53 8.69
N GLU A 183 1.86 -18.58 10.03
CA GLU A 183 0.67 -18.09 10.72
C GLU A 183 0.46 -16.57 10.58
N MET A 184 1.56 -15.80 10.50
CA MET A 184 1.52 -14.33 10.40
C MET A 184 1.43 -13.83 8.96
N GLN A 185 1.62 -14.69 7.96
CA GLN A 185 1.52 -14.32 6.55
C GLN A 185 0.17 -13.64 6.19
N PRO A 186 -1.00 -14.15 6.62
CA PRO A 186 -2.27 -13.50 6.31
C PRO A 186 -2.42 -12.12 6.97
N PHE A 187 -1.91 -11.95 8.21
CA PHE A 187 -1.93 -10.67 8.90
C PHE A 187 -0.98 -9.66 8.27
N TRP A 188 0.20 -10.09 7.84
CA TRP A 188 1.14 -9.27 7.08
C TRP A 188 0.53 -8.77 5.77
N ARG A 189 -0.13 -9.66 5.02
CA ARG A 189 -0.83 -9.29 3.78
C ARG A 189 -2.00 -8.36 4.06
N LEU A 190 -2.80 -8.63 5.09
CA LEU A 190 -3.90 -7.76 5.48
C LEU A 190 -3.42 -6.36 5.90
N ALA A 191 -2.29 -6.27 6.59
CA ALA A 191 -1.67 -4.99 6.90
C ALA A 191 -1.21 -4.26 5.62
N ARG A 192 -0.69 -4.97 4.61
CA ARG A 192 -0.34 -4.35 3.30
C ARG A 192 -1.59 -3.85 2.57
N VAL A 193 -2.71 -4.57 2.65
CA VAL A 193 -4.01 -4.13 2.12
C VAL A 193 -4.47 -2.86 2.84
N ALA A 194 -4.43 -2.84 4.17
CA ALA A 194 -4.74 -1.68 5.00
C ALA A 194 -3.86 -0.47 4.66
N ALA A 195 -2.56 -0.70 4.59
CA ALA A 195 -1.58 0.32 4.24
C ALA A 195 -1.79 0.86 2.82
N SER A 196 -2.24 0.03 1.87
CA SER A 196 -2.52 0.50 0.49
C SER A 196 -3.57 1.61 0.47
N PHE A 197 -4.57 1.58 1.36
CA PHE A 197 -5.54 2.67 1.46
C PHE A 197 -4.89 3.99 1.93
N ILE A 198 -3.99 3.92 2.91
CA ILE A 198 -3.24 5.08 3.39
C ILE A 198 -2.29 5.57 2.30
N MET A 199 -1.48 4.67 1.73
CA MET A 199 -0.51 4.98 0.69
C MET A 199 -1.18 5.61 -0.53
N LEU A 200 -2.33 5.08 -0.99
CA LEU A 200 -3.12 5.70 -2.04
C LEU A 200 -3.48 7.15 -1.69
N ARG A 201 -4.04 7.38 -0.49
CA ARG A 201 -4.55 8.69 -0.10
C ARG A 201 -3.46 9.75 0.06
N GLU A 202 -2.30 9.36 0.54
CA GLU A 202 -1.16 10.25 0.80
C GLU A 202 -0.22 10.38 -0.39
N SER A 203 -0.45 9.64 -1.49
CA SER A 203 0.42 9.67 -2.66
C SER A 203 0.35 10.98 -3.43
N SER A 204 1.52 11.39 -3.94
CA SER A 204 1.73 12.46 -4.92
C SER A 204 2.67 11.97 -6.03
N GLU A 205 2.93 12.80 -7.04
CA GLU A 205 3.90 12.50 -8.11
C GLU A 205 5.32 12.26 -7.59
N ASN A 206 5.62 12.76 -6.39
CA ASN A 206 6.97 12.75 -5.81
C ASN A 206 7.17 11.66 -4.74
N THR A 207 6.15 10.85 -4.47
CA THR A 207 6.19 9.80 -3.44
C THR A 207 6.14 8.41 -4.06
N GLU A 208 6.80 7.45 -3.44
CA GLU A 208 6.67 6.03 -3.76
C GLU A 208 6.66 5.24 -2.45
N PHE A 209 5.45 5.09 -1.89
CA PHE A 209 5.29 4.43 -0.59
C PHE A 209 5.36 2.92 -0.70
N ASN A 210 6.09 2.31 0.24
CA ASN A 210 6.05 0.88 0.49
C ASN A 210 5.84 0.61 1.98
N MET A 211 5.13 -0.46 2.33
CA MET A 211 5.01 -0.88 3.72
C MET A 211 6.23 -1.69 4.11
N ALA A 212 7.06 -1.14 5.00
CA ALA A 212 8.28 -1.79 5.47
C ALA A 212 7.99 -2.83 6.55
N LYS A 213 7.08 -2.52 7.49
CA LYS A 213 6.87 -3.32 8.69
C LYS A 213 5.52 -3.07 9.35
N VAL A 214 4.99 -4.09 10.00
CA VAL A 214 3.97 -4.00 11.05
C VAL A 214 4.71 -3.92 12.38
N ALA A 215 4.65 -2.75 13.02
CA ALA A 215 5.17 -2.58 14.36
C ALA A 215 4.35 -3.40 15.37
N SER A 216 3.02 -3.38 15.24
CA SER A 216 2.12 -4.20 16.04
C SER A 216 0.80 -4.49 15.33
N VAL A 217 0.22 -5.64 15.64
CA VAL A 217 -1.17 -5.99 15.35
C VAL A 217 -1.80 -6.50 16.64
N THR A 218 -3.00 -6.01 16.94
CA THR A 218 -3.80 -6.46 18.09
C THR A 218 -5.25 -6.60 17.68
N GLN A 219 -5.85 -7.75 17.99
CA GLN A 219 -7.28 -7.95 17.84
C GLN A 219 -8.04 -7.18 18.91
N GLN A 220 -9.03 -6.42 18.47
CA GLN A 220 -9.90 -5.64 19.33
C GLN A 220 -11.18 -6.43 19.61
N GLU A 221 -11.77 -6.19 20.79
CA GLU A 221 -13.11 -6.68 21.08
C GLU A 221 -14.11 -6.10 20.06
N SER A 222 -14.97 -6.96 19.53
CA SER A 222 -16.03 -6.57 18.62
C SER A 222 -17.36 -7.10 19.15
N SER A 223 -18.34 -6.21 19.31
CA SER A 223 -19.72 -6.58 19.63
C SER A 223 -20.47 -7.15 18.42
N GLU A 224 -19.92 -7.01 17.22
CA GLU A 224 -20.49 -7.49 15.97
C GLU A 224 -19.72 -8.70 15.45
N LYS A 225 -20.33 -9.48 14.53
CA LYS A 225 -19.68 -10.57 13.78
C LYS A 225 -18.64 -10.03 12.78
N GLN A 226 -17.71 -9.24 13.28
CA GLN A 226 -16.64 -8.56 12.56
C GLN A 226 -15.32 -8.84 13.26
N LEU A 227 -14.30 -9.14 12.48
CA LEU A 227 -12.94 -9.23 12.98
C LEU A 227 -12.33 -7.83 12.97
N MET A 228 -12.06 -7.29 14.16
CA MET A 228 -11.47 -5.96 14.34
C MET A 228 -9.99 -6.09 14.67
N LEU A 229 -9.12 -5.51 13.84
CA LEU A 229 -7.67 -5.55 14.00
C LEU A 229 -7.12 -4.14 14.01
N GLU A 230 -6.36 -3.79 15.05
CA GLU A 230 -5.59 -2.56 15.08
C GLU A 230 -4.17 -2.84 14.60
N PHE A 231 -3.79 -2.20 13.49
CA PHE A 231 -2.43 -2.24 12.96
C PHE A 231 -1.68 -0.94 13.22
N VAL A 232 -0.43 -1.06 13.65
CA VAL A 232 0.56 0.02 13.58
C VAL A 232 1.58 -0.38 12.52
N VAL A 233 1.66 0.39 11.44
CA VAL A 233 2.51 0.12 10.29
C VAL A 233 3.57 1.20 10.10
N LEU A 234 4.69 0.81 9.51
CA LEU A 234 5.77 1.69 9.07
C LEU A 234 5.75 1.73 7.55
N LEU A 235 5.51 2.92 7.01
CA LEU A 235 5.55 3.21 5.58
C LEU A 235 6.89 3.88 5.27
N HIS A 236 7.54 3.44 4.20
CA HIS A 236 8.78 4.02 3.72
C HIS A 236 8.50 4.70 2.40
N ASP A 237 8.85 5.99 2.31
CA ASP A 237 8.80 6.76 1.07
C ASP A 237 10.15 6.64 0.36
N LEU A 238 10.19 5.86 -0.72
CA LEU A 238 11.45 5.49 -1.38
C LEU A 238 12.23 6.70 -1.95
N PRO A 239 11.61 7.72 -2.57
CA PRO A 239 12.35 8.86 -3.11
C PRO A 239 13.01 9.70 -2.01
N SER A 240 12.30 9.97 -0.91
CA SER A 240 12.82 10.78 0.20
C SER A 240 13.63 10.00 1.24
N GLN A 241 13.57 8.67 1.22
CA GLN A 241 14.16 7.75 2.21
C GLN A 241 13.60 7.95 3.63
N VAL A 242 12.41 8.56 3.78
CA VAL A 242 11.78 8.82 5.08
C VAL A 242 10.85 7.67 5.47
N THR A 243 10.81 7.36 6.78
CA THR A 243 9.90 6.36 7.34
C THR A 243 8.83 7.03 8.20
N HIS A 244 7.57 6.76 7.89
CA HIS A 244 6.38 7.29 8.53
C HIS A 244 5.67 6.19 9.33
N LYS A 245 5.31 6.49 10.59
CA LYS A 245 4.54 5.58 11.45
C LYS A 245 3.06 5.93 11.38
N HIS A 246 2.22 4.97 11.01
CA HIS A 246 0.78 5.15 10.91
C HIS A 246 0.04 4.16 11.81
N ASN A 247 -1.04 4.62 12.44
CA ASN A 247 -1.98 3.77 13.17
C ASN A 247 -3.31 3.68 12.39
N SER A 248 -3.76 2.46 12.16
CA SER A 248 -5.05 2.13 11.54
C SER A 248 -6.23 2.75 12.31
N SER A 249 -6.14 2.91 13.64
CA SER A 249 -7.22 3.45 14.48
C SER A 249 -7.65 4.89 14.18
N HIS A 250 -6.82 5.69 13.50
CA HIS A 250 -7.09 7.11 13.24
C HIS A 250 -7.40 7.46 11.77
N GLY A 251 -7.56 6.47 10.89
CA GLY A 251 -7.85 6.75 9.48
C GLY A 251 -8.32 5.58 8.63
N ALA A 252 -8.28 4.35 9.14
CA ALA A 252 -8.83 3.17 8.49
C ALA A 252 -8.99 2.07 9.53
N CYS A 253 -10.12 2.02 10.25
CA CYS A 253 -10.57 0.73 10.75
C CYS A 253 -10.70 -0.17 9.52
N VAL A 254 -9.77 -1.10 9.34
CA VAL A 254 -9.98 -2.18 8.37
C VAL A 254 -10.96 -3.13 9.03
N CYS A 255 -12.24 -2.77 8.93
CA CYS A 255 -13.30 -3.74 9.04
C CYS A 255 -13.08 -4.70 7.87
N VAL A 256 -12.56 -5.89 8.16
CA VAL A 256 -12.65 -7.00 7.22
C VAL A 256 -14.12 -7.43 7.23
N CYS A 257 -14.96 -6.68 6.50
CA CYS A 257 -16.30 -7.12 6.17
C CYS A 257 -16.14 -8.20 5.10
N VAL A 258 -15.98 -9.46 5.52
CA VAL A 258 -16.26 -10.58 4.63
C VAL A 258 -17.76 -10.53 4.36
N SER A 259 -18.16 -9.90 3.26
CA SER A 259 -19.54 -9.92 2.80
C SER A 259 -19.83 -11.35 2.34
N VAL A 260 -20.34 -12.17 3.25
CA VAL A 260 -20.92 -13.48 2.92
C VAL A 260 -22.25 -13.18 2.21
N CYS A 261 -22.24 -13.25 0.88
CA CYS A 261 -23.48 -13.35 0.11
C CYS A 261 -24.08 -14.75 0.28
#